data_AF-A0A8C5GH86-F1
#
_entry.id   AF-A0A8C5GH86-F1
#
_cell.length_a   1.000
_cell.length_b   1.000
_cell.length_c   1.000
_cell.angle_alpha   90.00
_cell.angle_beta   90.00
_cell.angle_gamma   90.00
#
_symmetry.space_group_name_H-M   'P 1'
#
loop_
_entity.id
_entity.type
_entity.pdbx_description
1 polymer ?
#
loop_
_entity_poly.entity_id
_entity_poly.type
_entity_poly.pdbx_seq_one_letter_code
_entity_poly.pdbx_strand_id
1 'polypeptide(L)'
;MERKVAREFRHKVELLIENEAEKDYLYDVLRMYHQSMDLPVLVGDLKLVINEPKRLPLCDAIRPLIPLKHQVEYDTLTPKRSRKLKEVRLDRTHRDGLGLSVRGGLEFGSGLYISQTVKDGQADIVGLQVGDEIVRINGYSISSCIHEEVISLIKTKKVVSLKVRHVGMIPVKSSTDEPLKWQFVDQFVSESGVRLGLASIGGKEIKEKKVFLSLVGTTGMGISISSGPTQKPGIYISNVKPGSLSAEVGLEIGDQIVEVNGVDFTNVDHTEAVKVLKSSRSLTITVLTGAGSELFMTDEERMAVEARRELDRQELMHQKRVAMETNKILKEQQEKERQIEAAEKKHNRDWEEDWGPKTRSKSPKSPRSPRGPSPASPERKTSSTTKNKSSRKSTHRPPDRMHDSFFSSDQIAGRDVRLLKIKKAGQLDLALEGGADSPLGKLVISSVYEGGAADRHGGIVPGDELMAVNGKILIDATLTEGQNSLARAWNSGGDWIDVVIAVSPPKHYEDEV
;
A
#
# COMPACT_ATOMS: atom_id res chain seq x y z
N MET A 1 7.13 -24.29 38.26
CA MET A 1 6.16 -23.53 37.44
C MET A 1 6.49 -23.66 35.95
N GLU A 2 7.74 -23.45 35.56
CA GLU A 2 8.24 -23.54 34.16
C GLU A 2 7.93 -24.86 33.44
N ARG A 3 8.13 -26.02 34.09
CA ARG A 3 7.84 -27.34 33.46
C ARG A 3 6.36 -27.56 33.11
N LYS A 4 5.44 -26.90 33.83
CA LYS A 4 3.99 -26.97 33.56
C LYS A 4 3.63 -26.08 32.37
N VAL A 5 4.13 -24.83 32.38
CA VAL A 5 3.96 -23.87 31.27
C VAL A 5 4.53 -24.43 29.97
N ALA A 6 5.73 -25.00 29.99
CA ALA A 6 6.34 -25.62 28.81
C ALA A 6 5.53 -26.82 28.28
N ARG A 7 4.89 -27.60 29.16
CA ARG A 7 4.05 -28.74 28.75
C ARG A 7 2.75 -28.26 28.10
N GLU A 8 2.09 -27.29 28.71
CA GLU A 8 0.86 -26.69 28.17
C GLU A 8 1.12 -25.99 26.83
N PHE A 9 2.26 -25.31 26.70
CA PHE A 9 2.69 -24.70 25.44
C PHE A 9 2.90 -25.75 24.34
N ARG A 10 3.69 -26.81 24.60
CA ARG A 10 3.92 -27.89 23.62
C ARG A 10 2.62 -28.55 23.17
N HIS A 11 1.72 -28.82 24.10
CA HIS A 11 0.42 -29.40 23.76
C HIS A 11 -0.40 -28.48 22.84
N LYS A 12 -0.39 -27.16 23.06
CA LYS A 12 -1.03 -26.21 22.15
C LYS A 12 -0.37 -26.15 20.78
N VAL A 13 0.96 -26.26 20.71
CA VAL A 13 1.72 -26.31 19.44
C VAL A 13 1.31 -27.54 18.65
N GLU A 14 1.25 -28.71 19.27
CA GLU A 14 0.80 -29.97 18.63
C GLU A 14 -0.63 -29.90 18.10
N LEU A 15 -1.52 -29.17 18.79
CA LEU A 15 -2.91 -29.01 18.36
C LEU A 15 -3.11 -28.01 17.21
N LEU A 16 -2.22 -27.02 17.08
CA LEU A 16 -2.43 -25.87 16.18
C LEU A 16 -1.50 -25.88 14.96
N ILE A 17 -0.39 -26.61 15.02
CA ILE A 17 0.60 -26.74 13.94
C ILE A 17 0.74 -28.23 13.63
N GLU A 18 0.46 -28.59 12.38
CA GLU A 18 0.54 -29.99 11.93
C GLU A 18 1.95 -30.32 11.41
N ASN A 19 2.61 -29.38 10.73
CA ASN A 19 3.91 -29.58 10.09
C ASN A 19 5.06 -29.54 11.12
N GLU A 20 5.84 -30.62 11.21
CA GLU A 20 7.02 -30.69 12.10
C GLU A 20 8.07 -29.61 11.81
N ALA A 21 8.31 -29.26 10.54
CA ALA A 21 9.27 -28.21 10.20
C ALA A 21 8.82 -26.82 10.72
N GLU A 22 7.52 -26.54 10.71
CA GLU A 22 6.97 -25.30 11.29
C GLU A 22 7.08 -25.29 12.81
N LYS A 23 6.95 -26.46 13.47
CA LYS A 23 7.16 -26.61 14.92
C LYS A 23 8.62 -26.38 15.29
N ASP A 24 9.55 -27.00 14.56
CA ASP A 24 10.99 -26.84 14.78
C ASP A 24 11.39 -25.38 14.62
N TYR A 25 10.94 -24.73 13.55
CA TYR A 25 11.17 -23.30 13.34
C TYR A 25 10.61 -22.45 14.48
N LEU A 26 9.38 -22.72 14.96
CA LEU A 26 8.81 -22.02 16.12
C LEU A 26 9.67 -22.18 17.38
N TYR A 27 10.17 -23.38 17.66
CA TYR A 27 11.03 -23.62 18.82
C TYR A 27 12.40 -22.94 18.69
N ASP A 28 12.97 -22.90 17.49
CA ASP A 28 14.24 -22.22 17.23
C ASP A 28 14.11 -20.71 17.36
N VAL A 29 13.03 -20.11 16.83
CA VAL A 29 12.72 -18.69 17.00
C VAL A 29 12.59 -18.29 18.48
N LEU A 30 11.89 -19.10 19.29
CA LEU A 30 11.79 -18.87 20.73
C LEU A 30 13.15 -19.03 21.44
N ARG A 31 14.00 -19.94 20.99
CA ARG A 31 15.36 -20.13 21.52
C ARG A 31 16.26 -18.95 21.17
N MET A 32 16.15 -18.42 19.95
CA MET A 32 16.87 -17.23 19.50
C MET A 32 16.46 -16.02 20.32
N TYR A 33 15.17 -15.81 20.55
CA TYR A 33 14.69 -14.74 21.43
C TYR A 33 15.25 -14.84 22.85
N HIS A 34 15.34 -16.06 23.41
CA HIS A 34 15.93 -16.25 24.73
C HIS A 34 17.41 -15.81 24.80
N GLN A 35 18.12 -15.79 23.66
CA GLN A 35 19.51 -15.34 23.58
C GLN A 35 19.61 -13.84 23.27
N SER A 36 18.85 -13.36 22.29
CA SER A 36 18.93 -11.97 21.81
C SER A 36 18.15 -10.97 22.66
N MET A 37 17.07 -11.43 23.32
CA MET A 37 16.07 -10.61 23.97
C MET A 37 15.41 -9.57 23.03
N ASP A 38 15.47 -9.78 21.72
CA ASP A 38 14.93 -8.89 20.68
C ASP A 38 13.47 -9.26 20.36
N LEU A 39 12.55 -8.45 20.87
CA LEU A 39 11.11 -8.71 20.77
C LEU A 39 10.52 -8.39 19.38
N PRO A 40 10.90 -7.30 18.70
CA PRO A 40 10.49 -7.06 17.31
C PRO A 40 10.87 -8.20 16.37
N VAL A 41 12.10 -8.73 16.45
CA VAL A 41 12.54 -9.87 15.64
C VAL A 41 11.71 -11.11 15.95
N LEU A 42 11.51 -11.43 17.24
CA LEU A 42 10.65 -12.54 17.65
C LEU A 42 9.26 -12.43 17.02
N VAL A 43 8.60 -11.29 17.14
CA VAL A 43 7.23 -11.14 16.64
C VAL A 43 7.19 -11.23 15.12
N GLY A 44 8.18 -10.66 14.42
CA GLY A 44 8.31 -10.80 12.97
C GLY A 44 8.42 -12.27 12.52
N ASP A 45 9.29 -13.04 13.16
CA ASP A 45 9.49 -14.46 12.85
C ASP A 45 8.26 -15.31 13.21
N LEU A 46 7.59 -15.00 14.34
CA LEU A 46 6.36 -15.68 14.74
C LEU A 46 5.24 -15.51 13.70
N LYS A 47 5.18 -14.39 12.96
CA LYS A 47 4.17 -14.17 11.91
C LYS A 47 4.28 -15.16 10.75
N LEU A 48 5.46 -15.75 10.52
CA LEU A 48 5.66 -16.76 9.47
C LEU A 48 4.95 -18.08 9.81
N VAL A 49 4.87 -18.42 11.10
CA VAL A 49 4.20 -19.63 11.59
C VAL A 49 2.74 -19.35 11.93
N ILE A 50 2.46 -18.21 12.55
CA ILE A 50 1.12 -17.78 12.95
C ILE A 50 0.45 -17.08 11.75
N ASN A 51 0.34 -17.80 10.63
CA ASN A 51 -0.06 -17.27 9.33
C ASN A 51 -1.56 -17.44 9.03
N GLU A 52 -2.38 -17.81 10.02
CA GLU A 52 -3.83 -17.97 9.87
C GLU A 52 -4.58 -17.82 11.22
N PRO A 53 -5.87 -17.43 11.21
CA PRO A 53 -6.60 -17.10 12.43
C PRO A 53 -6.68 -18.23 13.48
N LYS A 54 -6.68 -19.50 13.03
CA LYS A 54 -6.73 -20.65 13.95
C LYS A 54 -5.45 -20.78 14.79
N ARG A 55 -4.32 -20.26 14.32
CA ARG A 55 -3.01 -20.30 15.00
C ARG A 55 -2.80 -19.14 15.97
N LEU A 56 -3.61 -18.07 15.93
CA LEU A 56 -3.52 -16.91 16.84
C LEU A 56 -3.50 -17.24 18.35
N PRO A 57 -4.18 -18.30 18.86
CA PRO A 57 -4.04 -18.71 20.27
C PRO A 57 -2.60 -19.04 20.71
N LEU A 58 -1.67 -19.22 19.77
CA LEU A 58 -0.25 -19.40 20.07
C LEU A 58 0.36 -18.12 20.66
N CYS A 59 -0.07 -16.92 20.27
CA CYS A 59 0.40 -15.67 20.90
C CYS A 59 0.11 -15.66 22.41
N ASP A 60 -1.10 -16.06 22.80
CA ASP A 60 -1.50 -16.20 24.21
C ASP A 60 -0.68 -17.30 24.93
N ALA A 61 -0.29 -18.34 24.20
CA ALA A 61 0.49 -19.46 24.74
C ALA A 61 1.98 -19.13 24.90
N ILE A 62 2.51 -18.24 24.06
CA ILE A 62 3.90 -17.78 24.09
C ILE A 62 4.08 -16.70 25.16
N ARG A 63 3.07 -15.85 25.39
CA ARG A 63 3.11 -14.76 26.38
C ARG A 63 3.73 -15.14 27.75
N PRO A 64 3.38 -16.27 28.39
CA PRO A 64 4.00 -16.68 29.67
C PRO A 64 5.49 -17.02 29.58
N LEU A 65 6.01 -17.30 28.37
CA LEU A 65 7.44 -17.53 28.11
C LEU A 65 8.21 -16.21 27.95
N ILE A 66 7.52 -15.09 27.76
CA ILE A 66 8.11 -13.76 27.61
C ILE A 66 8.38 -13.15 28.99
N PRO A 67 9.61 -12.65 29.27
CA PRO A 67 9.93 -11.96 30.52
C PRO A 67 8.95 -10.82 30.82
N LEU A 68 8.57 -10.65 32.09
CA LEU A 68 7.60 -9.64 32.53
C LEU A 68 7.88 -8.23 32.00
N LYS A 69 9.17 -7.85 31.92
CA LYS A 69 9.62 -6.55 31.38
C LYS A 69 9.23 -6.31 29.91
N HIS A 70 9.06 -7.37 29.12
CA HIS A 70 8.75 -7.29 27.68
C HIS A 70 7.27 -7.61 27.39
N GLN A 71 6.48 -8.02 28.38
CA GLN A 71 5.08 -8.46 28.14
C GLN A 71 4.16 -7.34 27.63
N VAL A 72 4.39 -6.09 28.05
CA VAL A 72 3.60 -4.94 27.58
C VAL A 72 3.90 -4.61 26.12
N GLU A 73 5.18 -4.65 25.76
CA GLU A 73 5.64 -4.46 24.38
C GLU A 73 5.15 -5.61 23.49
N TYR A 74 5.19 -6.85 23.99
CA TYR A 74 4.68 -8.03 23.29
C TYR A 74 3.19 -7.91 22.96
N ASP A 75 2.37 -7.44 23.90
CA ASP A 75 0.93 -7.19 23.68
C ASP A 75 0.65 -6.07 22.67
N THR A 76 1.63 -5.19 22.46
CA THR A 76 1.51 -4.09 21.50
C THR A 76 1.86 -4.55 20.09
N LEU A 77 2.85 -5.43 19.96
CA LEU A 77 3.32 -5.97 18.69
C LEU A 77 2.50 -7.16 18.19
N THR A 78 1.82 -7.90 19.09
CA THR A 78 0.96 -9.02 18.70
C THR A 78 -0.49 -8.59 18.53
N PRO A 79 -1.22 -9.15 17.54
CA PRO A 79 -2.62 -8.80 17.31
C PRO A 79 -3.49 -9.22 18.49
N LYS A 80 -4.33 -8.27 18.93
CA LYS A 80 -5.20 -8.45 20.08
C LYS A 80 -6.46 -9.21 19.67
N ARG A 81 -6.52 -10.51 19.92
CA ARG A 81 -7.76 -11.25 19.67
C ARG A 81 -8.79 -10.97 20.76
N SER A 82 -10.04 -10.70 20.38
CA SER A 82 -11.17 -10.66 21.33
C SER A 82 -12.13 -11.82 21.10
N ARG A 83 -12.45 -12.55 22.17
CA ARG A 83 -13.55 -13.54 22.16
C ARG A 83 -14.91 -12.90 22.42
N LYS A 84 -14.95 -11.65 22.91
CA LYS A 84 -16.19 -10.94 23.19
C LYS A 84 -16.75 -10.39 21.89
N LEU A 85 -18.04 -10.66 21.65
CA LEU A 85 -18.76 -10.07 20.54
C LEU A 85 -19.13 -8.63 20.87
N LYS A 86 -18.90 -7.73 19.92
CA LYS A 86 -19.35 -6.34 19.96
C LYS A 86 -20.54 -6.19 19.01
N GLU A 87 -21.64 -5.62 19.50
CA GLU A 87 -22.80 -5.29 18.67
C GLU A 87 -22.80 -3.78 18.39
N VAL A 88 -22.94 -3.41 17.12
CA VAL A 88 -23.04 -2.02 16.67
C VAL A 88 -24.22 -1.86 15.73
N ARG A 89 -24.77 -0.66 15.64
CA ARG A 89 -25.85 -0.32 14.72
C ARG A 89 -25.40 0.81 13.83
N LEU A 90 -25.62 0.66 12.52
CA LEU A 90 -25.25 1.66 11.52
C LEU A 90 -26.48 2.03 10.68
N ASP A 91 -26.66 3.31 10.42
CA ASP A 91 -27.67 3.89 9.55
C ASP A 91 -27.15 4.00 8.10
N ARG A 92 -27.80 3.30 7.19
CA ARG A 92 -27.48 3.32 5.76
C ARG A 92 -27.98 4.56 5.03
N THR A 93 -28.85 5.34 5.66
CA THR A 93 -29.34 6.61 5.08
C THR A 93 -28.42 7.79 5.39
N HIS A 94 -27.36 7.57 6.17
CA HIS A 94 -26.33 8.56 6.41
C HIS A 94 -25.65 8.96 5.09
N ARG A 95 -25.34 10.25 4.92
CA ARG A 95 -24.81 10.82 3.67
C ARG A 95 -23.51 10.16 3.21
N ASP A 96 -22.64 9.86 4.17
CA ASP A 96 -21.33 9.23 3.92
C ASP A 96 -21.38 7.69 3.93
N GLY A 97 -22.59 7.12 3.94
CA GLY A 97 -22.81 5.69 4.02
C GLY A 97 -22.37 5.08 5.36
N LEU A 98 -21.95 3.82 5.30
CA LEU A 98 -21.53 3.06 6.48
C LEU A 98 -20.08 3.37 6.91
N GLY A 99 -19.24 3.85 6.00
CA GLY A 99 -17.82 4.13 6.27
C GLY A 99 -16.96 2.88 6.50
N LEU A 100 -17.30 1.74 5.90
CA LEU A 100 -16.52 0.50 5.99
C LEU A 100 -16.54 -0.28 4.66
N SER A 101 -15.49 -1.06 4.44
CA SER A 101 -15.39 -2.04 3.35
C SER A 101 -15.27 -3.45 3.91
N VAL A 102 -15.91 -4.43 3.27
CA VAL A 102 -15.90 -5.83 3.68
C VAL A 102 -15.34 -6.73 2.59
N ARG A 103 -14.77 -7.87 2.98
CA ARG A 103 -14.31 -8.91 2.06
C ARG A 103 -14.47 -10.31 2.66
N GLY A 104 -14.31 -11.32 1.81
CA GLY A 104 -14.56 -12.71 2.18
C GLY A 104 -16.01 -13.10 1.89
N GLY A 105 -16.42 -14.26 2.42
CA GLY A 105 -17.63 -14.95 1.97
C GLY A 105 -17.34 -16.44 1.80
N LEU A 106 -18.37 -17.27 1.95
CA LEU A 106 -18.26 -18.72 1.91
C LEU A 106 -17.56 -19.23 0.64
N GLU A 107 -17.83 -18.61 -0.50
CA GLU A 107 -17.25 -18.93 -1.81
C GLU A 107 -15.73 -18.75 -1.86
N PHE A 108 -15.18 -17.94 -0.94
CA PHE A 108 -13.75 -17.74 -0.78
C PHE A 108 -13.13 -18.61 0.31
N GLY A 109 -13.92 -19.49 0.95
CA GLY A 109 -13.47 -20.31 2.08
C GLY A 109 -13.15 -19.51 3.34
N SER A 110 -13.71 -18.30 3.47
CA SER A 110 -13.45 -17.37 4.57
C SER A 110 -14.75 -16.80 5.13
N GLY A 111 -14.74 -16.43 6.41
CA GLY A 111 -15.75 -15.52 6.96
C GLY A 111 -15.70 -14.13 6.32
N LEU A 112 -16.54 -13.21 6.80
CA LEU A 112 -16.59 -11.83 6.32
C LEU A 112 -15.82 -10.89 7.24
N TYR A 113 -14.87 -10.13 6.69
CA TYR A 113 -13.95 -9.27 7.43
C TYR A 113 -14.03 -7.82 6.98
N ILE A 114 -13.94 -6.90 7.94
CA ILE A 114 -13.77 -5.47 7.67
C ILE A 114 -12.34 -5.24 7.23
N SER A 115 -12.18 -4.75 6.00
CA SER A 115 -10.87 -4.50 5.40
C SER A 115 -10.47 -3.03 5.38
N GLN A 116 -11.43 -2.14 5.52
CA GLN A 116 -11.18 -0.71 5.56
C GLN A 116 -12.25 -0.03 6.39
N THR A 117 -11.86 1.04 7.08
CA THR A 117 -12.75 1.96 7.76
C THR A 117 -12.42 3.38 7.30
N VAL A 118 -13.45 4.20 7.15
CA VAL A 118 -13.31 5.62 6.86
C VAL A 118 -13.10 6.35 8.17
N LYS A 119 -11.98 7.07 8.30
CA LYS A 119 -11.67 7.86 9.47
C LYS A 119 -12.77 8.89 9.72
N ASP A 120 -13.18 9.01 10.98
CA ASP A 120 -14.30 9.88 11.41
C ASP A 120 -15.65 9.51 10.76
N GLY A 121 -15.71 8.38 10.04
CA GLY A 121 -16.92 7.83 9.46
C GLY A 121 -17.73 7.03 10.47
N GLN A 122 -18.95 6.63 10.09
CA GLN A 122 -19.89 6.00 11.01
C GLN A 122 -19.34 4.71 11.64
N ALA A 123 -18.71 3.84 10.85
CA ALA A 123 -18.06 2.63 11.33
C ALA A 123 -16.96 2.91 12.36
N ASP A 124 -16.13 3.91 12.10
CA ASP A 124 -15.03 4.32 12.96
C ASP A 124 -15.55 4.91 14.29
N ILE A 125 -16.57 5.76 14.22
CA ILE A 125 -17.23 6.35 15.40
C ILE A 125 -17.82 5.29 16.33
N VAL A 126 -18.46 4.25 15.77
CA VAL A 126 -18.95 3.12 16.58
C VAL A 126 -17.84 2.14 17.00
N GLY A 127 -16.60 2.41 16.59
CA GLY A 127 -15.38 1.67 16.92
C GLY A 127 -15.26 0.32 16.25
N LEU A 128 -15.75 0.17 15.02
CA LEU A 128 -15.36 -0.95 14.16
C LEU A 128 -13.93 -0.75 13.69
N GLN A 129 -13.19 -1.85 13.54
CA GLN A 129 -11.77 -1.80 13.20
C GLN A 129 -11.47 -2.72 12.02
N VAL A 130 -10.42 -2.39 11.27
CA VAL A 130 -9.85 -3.29 10.27
C VAL A 130 -9.39 -4.57 10.98
N GLY A 131 -9.75 -5.72 10.42
CA GLY A 131 -9.50 -7.04 11.02
C GLY A 131 -10.61 -7.53 11.95
N ASP A 132 -11.74 -6.81 12.03
CA ASP A 132 -12.96 -7.31 12.62
C ASP A 132 -13.65 -8.31 11.68
N GLU A 133 -14.05 -9.46 12.22
CA GLU A 133 -14.90 -10.43 11.54
C GLU A 133 -16.36 -10.17 11.90
N ILE A 134 -17.20 -9.97 10.90
CA ILE A 134 -18.64 -9.87 11.06
C ILE A 134 -19.19 -11.29 11.18
N VAL A 135 -19.83 -11.58 12.31
CA VAL A 135 -20.37 -12.92 12.61
C VAL A 135 -21.89 -12.96 12.47
N ARG A 136 -22.58 -11.83 12.66
CA ARG A 136 -24.03 -11.73 12.46
C ARG A 136 -24.44 -10.38 11.88
N ILE A 137 -25.49 -10.42 11.06
CA ILE A 137 -26.11 -9.23 10.48
C ILE A 137 -27.60 -9.29 10.75
N ASN A 138 -28.15 -8.26 11.40
CA ASN A 138 -29.56 -8.15 11.75
C ASN A 138 -30.11 -9.36 12.55
N GLY A 139 -29.24 -10.05 13.31
CA GLY A 139 -29.56 -11.25 14.09
C GLY A 139 -29.26 -12.58 13.40
N TYR A 140 -29.10 -12.57 12.07
CA TYR A 140 -28.80 -13.77 11.27
C TYR A 140 -27.32 -14.13 11.34
N SER A 141 -27.03 -15.42 11.49
CA SER A 141 -25.67 -15.94 11.32
C SER A 141 -25.28 -15.89 9.85
N ILE A 142 -24.06 -15.46 9.53
CA ILE A 142 -23.59 -15.36 8.14
C ILE A 142 -22.47 -16.34 7.79
N SER A 143 -22.23 -17.34 8.65
CA SER A 143 -21.17 -18.34 8.49
C SER A 143 -21.25 -19.18 7.20
N SER A 144 -22.44 -19.27 6.62
CA SER A 144 -22.72 -20.07 5.43
C SER A 144 -23.23 -19.22 4.27
N CYS A 145 -23.03 -17.90 4.34
CA CYS A 145 -23.46 -16.99 3.31
C CYS A 145 -22.30 -16.68 2.36
N ILE A 146 -22.61 -16.63 1.06
CA ILE A 146 -21.68 -16.06 0.07
C ILE A 146 -21.66 -14.53 0.19
N HIS A 147 -20.64 -13.87 -0.39
CA HIS A 147 -20.47 -12.42 -0.28
C HIS A 147 -21.73 -11.65 -0.67
N GLU A 148 -22.34 -11.98 -1.80
CA GLU A 148 -23.55 -11.29 -2.31
C GLU A 148 -24.77 -11.42 -1.38
N GLU A 149 -24.95 -12.59 -0.76
CA GLU A 149 -26.03 -12.80 0.23
C GLU A 149 -25.83 -11.92 1.46
N VAL A 150 -24.57 -11.79 1.90
CA VAL A 150 -24.20 -10.92 3.02
C VAL A 150 -24.45 -9.45 2.68
N ILE A 151 -24.04 -8.99 1.50
CA ILE A 151 -24.30 -7.61 1.04
C ILE A 151 -25.81 -7.36 0.94
N SER A 152 -26.56 -8.33 0.43
CA SER A 152 -28.03 -8.27 0.38
C SER A 152 -28.64 -8.17 1.79
N LEU A 153 -28.15 -8.95 2.75
CA LEU A 153 -28.56 -8.89 4.16
C LEU A 153 -28.31 -7.52 4.80
N ILE A 154 -27.17 -6.89 4.52
CA ILE A 154 -26.89 -5.50 4.95
C ILE A 154 -27.90 -4.54 4.31
N LYS A 155 -28.26 -4.78 3.04
CA LYS A 155 -29.17 -3.94 2.28
C LYS A 155 -30.65 -4.05 2.67
N THR A 156 -31.04 -5.05 3.47
CA THR A 156 -32.45 -5.30 3.84
C THR A 156 -33.09 -4.21 4.70
N LYS A 157 -32.33 -3.55 5.57
CA LYS A 157 -32.86 -2.58 6.55
C LYS A 157 -32.17 -1.23 6.40
N LYS A 158 -32.85 -0.15 6.82
CA LYS A 158 -32.26 1.20 6.90
C LYS A 158 -31.18 1.27 7.98
N VAL A 159 -31.42 0.65 9.14
CA VAL A 159 -30.43 0.49 10.19
C VAL A 159 -29.98 -0.98 10.22
N VAL A 160 -28.71 -1.22 9.99
CA VAL A 160 -28.09 -2.54 10.06
C VAL A 160 -27.48 -2.75 11.45
N SER A 161 -27.80 -3.89 12.09
CA SER A 161 -27.09 -4.34 13.31
C SER A 161 -26.00 -5.33 12.92
N LEU A 162 -24.76 -5.07 13.31
CA LEU A 162 -23.62 -5.95 13.09
C LEU A 162 -23.13 -6.48 14.43
N LYS A 163 -22.95 -7.80 14.54
CA LYS A 163 -22.14 -8.40 15.61
C LYS A 163 -20.79 -8.78 15.05
N VAL A 164 -19.73 -8.27 15.67
CA VAL A 164 -18.35 -8.45 15.23
C VAL A 164 -17.48 -9.06 16.32
N ARG A 165 -16.39 -9.71 15.93
CA ARG A 165 -15.27 -10.09 16.81
C ARG A 165 -13.97 -9.61 16.21
N HIS A 166 -13.08 -9.07 17.03
CA HIS A 166 -11.78 -8.64 16.57
C HIS A 166 -10.82 -9.83 16.41
N VAL A 167 -10.30 -10.02 15.20
CA VAL A 167 -9.36 -11.10 14.85
C VAL A 167 -7.95 -10.56 14.62
N GLY A 168 -7.81 -9.40 13.96
CA GLY A 168 -6.51 -8.78 13.68
C GLY A 168 -5.79 -9.36 12.44
N MET A 169 -6.50 -10.12 11.61
CA MET A 169 -6.01 -10.64 10.32
C MET A 169 -7.07 -10.43 9.23
N ILE A 170 -6.62 -10.41 7.99
CA ILE A 170 -7.43 -10.14 6.80
C ILE A 170 -7.20 -11.25 5.76
N PRO A 171 -8.27 -11.83 5.18
CA PRO A 171 -8.14 -12.78 4.08
C PRO A 171 -7.74 -12.07 2.79
N VAL A 172 -6.82 -12.68 2.04
CA VAL A 172 -6.31 -12.19 0.75
C VAL A 172 -6.26 -13.35 -0.25
N LYS A 173 -6.89 -13.16 -1.40
CA LYS A 173 -6.86 -14.09 -2.53
C LYS A 173 -6.68 -13.26 -3.81
N SER A 174 -5.53 -13.42 -4.47
CA SER A 174 -5.08 -12.58 -5.60
C SER A 174 -5.74 -12.96 -6.92
N SER A 175 -6.07 -14.24 -7.09
CA SER A 175 -6.70 -14.83 -8.27
C SER A 175 -7.50 -16.07 -7.86
N THR A 176 -8.34 -16.59 -8.75
CA THR A 176 -9.09 -17.85 -8.52
C THR A 176 -8.18 -19.03 -8.21
N ASP A 177 -6.99 -19.02 -8.80
CA ASP A 177 -6.02 -20.13 -8.80
C ASP A 177 -5.05 -20.07 -7.62
N GLU A 178 -4.94 -18.91 -6.95
CA GLU A 178 -4.13 -18.79 -5.74
C GLU A 178 -4.87 -19.29 -4.49
N PRO A 179 -4.19 -19.99 -3.58
CA PRO A 179 -4.78 -20.38 -2.31
C PRO A 179 -5.11 -19.15 -1.45
N LEU A 180 -6.14 -19.27 -0.61
CA LEU A 180 -6.49 -18.26 0.38
C LEU A 180 -5.30 -18.06 1.35
N LYS A 181 -4.83 -16.81 1.45
CA LYS A 181 -3.78 -16.41 2.38
C LYS A 181 -4.35 -15.44 3.42
N TRP A 182 -3.68 -15.31 4.56
CA TRP A 182 -4.03 -14.33 5.58
C TRP A 182 -2.88 -13.36 5.80
N GLN A 183 -3.22 -12.09 5.94
CA GLN A 183 -2.28 -11.03 6.28
C GLN A 183 -2.67 -10.38 7.61
N PHE A 184 -1.68 -10.00 8.40
CA PHE A 184 -1.92 -9.17 9.58
C PHE A 184 -2.36 -7.77 9.17
N VAL A 185 -3.16 -7.11 9.99
CA VAL A 185 -3.70 -5.77 9.68
C VAL A 185 -2.59 -4.76 9.41
N ASP A 186 -1.47 -4.82 10.12
CA ASP A 186 -0.34 -3.91 9.91
C ASP A 186 0.33 -4.10 8.55
N GLN A 187 0.56 -5.34 8.13
CA GLN A 187 1.06 -5.67 6.79
C GLN A 187 0.04 -5.29 5.72
N PHE A 188 -1.23 -5.64 5.94
CA PHE A 188 -2.30 -5.36 5.00
C PHE A 188 -2.49 -3.86 4.79
N VAL A 189 -2.50 -3.05 5.86
CA VAL A 189 -2.62 -1.59 5.77
C VAL A 189 -1.34 -0.95 5.24
N SER A 190 -0.16 -1.53 5.47
CA SER A 190 1.10 -1.02 4.89
C SER A 190 1.19 -1.31 3.39
N GLU A 191 0.79 -2.50 2.93
CA GLU A 191 0.64 -2.83 1.51
C GLU A 191 -0.51 -2.06 0.87
N SER A 192 -1.56 -1.73 1.64
CA SER A 192 -2.70 -0.92 1.18
C SER A 192 -2.44 0.59 1.27
N GLY A 193 -1.42 1.03 2.01
CA GLY A 193 -0.98 2.43 2.09
C GLY A 193 -0.34 2.91 0.79
N VAL A 194 0.14 1.96 -0.02
CA VAL A 194 0.56 2.13 -1.42
C VAL A 194 -0.60 1.81 -2.39
N ARG A 195 -1.79 1.47 -1.87
CA ARG A 195 -3.02 1.15 -2.62
C ARG A 195 -4.22 1.91 -2.07
N LEU A 196 -4.06 3.20 -1.73
CA LEU A 196 -5.20 4.07 -1.46
C LEU A 196 -5.79 4.54 -2.80
N GLY A 197 -6.56 3.64 -3.43
CA GLY A 197 -7.33 3.92 -4.64
C GLY A 197 -7.69 2.70 -5.49
N LEU A 198 -7.05 1.54 -5.29
CA LEU A 198 -7.29 0.33 -6.09
C LEU A 198 -8.20 -0.67 -5.36
N ALA A 199 -9.44 -0.25 -5.12
CA ALA A 199 -10.60 -1.13 -5.24
C ALA A 199 -11.33 -0.83 -6.56
N SER A 200 -10.57 -0.73 -7.65
CA SER A 200 -11.03 -0.91 -9.03
C SER A 200 -9.80 -0.82 -9.94
N ILE A 201 -9.82 -1.55 -11.04
CA ILE A 201 -8.87 -1.50 -12.17
C ILE A 201 -7.69 -2.47 -12.05
N GLY A 202 -7.88 -3.63 -12.68
CA GLY A 202 -6.86 -4.63 -13.00
C GLY A 202 -7.45 -5.84 -13.74
N GLY A 203 -8.74 -6.11 -13.52
CA GLY A 203 -9.62 -6.72 -14.53
C GLY A 203 -10.84 -5.83 -14.63
N LYS A 204 -11.39 -5.60 -15.82
CA LYS A 204 -12.79 -5.17 -15.92
C LYS A 204 -13.60 -6.31 -15.28
N GLU A 205 -13.90 -6.21 -13.99
CA GLU A 205 -14.73 -7.21 -13.30
C GLU A 205 -16.07 -7.24 -14.02
N ILE A 206 -16.38 -8.39 -14.62
CA ILE A 206 -17.68 -8.63 -15.21
C ILE A 206 -18.67 -8.70 -14.05
N LYS A 207 -19.40 -7.60 -13.82
CA LYS A 207 -20.41 -7.48 -12.76
C LYS A 207 -21.79 -7.46 -13.38
N GLU A 208 -22.74 -8.11 -12.73
CA GLU A 208 -24.13 -8.02 -13.12
C GLU A 208 -24.70 -6.66 -12.69
N LYS A 209 -25.23 -5.90 -13.64
CA LYS A 209 -25.82 -4.57 -13.45
C LYS A 209 -27.25 -4.57 -13.98
N LYS A 210 -28.23 -4.38 -13.08
CA LYS A 210 -29.65 -4.24 -13.43
C LYS A 210 -30.04 -2.76 -13.50
N VAL A 211 -30.54 -2.31 -14.65
CA VAL A 211 -30.98 -0.95 -14.94
C VAL A 211 -32.46 -0.91 -15.32
N PHE A 212 -33.12 0.20 -15.01
CA PHE A 212 -34.49 0.49 -15.41
C PHE A 212 -34.51 1.64 -16.40
N LEU A 213 -35.20 1.45 -17.52
CA LEU A 213 -35.33 2.41 -18.61
C LEU A 213 -36.82 2.69 -18.86
N SER A 214 -37.24 3.93 -18.61
CA SER A 214 -38.55 4.44 -19.01
C SER A 214 -38.43 5.24 -20.31
N LEU A 215 -38.96 4.69 -21.40
CA LEU A 215 -38.98 5.29 -22.74
C LEU A 215 -40.20 6.19 -22.96
N VAL A 216 -40.89 6.56 -21.89
CA VAL A 216 -42.02 7.48 -21.94
C VAL A 216 -41.47 8.90 -22.12
N GLY A 217 -41.78 9.53 -23.26
CA GLY A 217 -41.33 10.89 -23.57
C GLY A 217 -39.95 11.00 -24.23
N THR A 218 -39.27 9.88 -24.49
CA THR A 218 -37.98 9.85 -25.21
C THR A 218 -38.15 9.29 -26.62
N THR A 219 -37.20 9.62 -27.52
CA THR A 219 -37.20 9.13 -28.91
C THR A 219 -36.63 7.71 -29.04
N GLY A 220 -36.02 7.17 -27.97
CA GLY A 220 -35.46 5.82 -27.91
C GLY A 220 -34.51 5.62 -26.72
N MET A 221 -34.00 4.41 -26.54
CA MET A 221 -33.03 4.09 -25.47
C MET A 221 -31.66 4.76 -25.67
N GLY A 222 -31.20 4.84 -26.92
CA GLY A 222 -29.89 5.40 -27.25
C GLY A 222 -28.73 4.39 -27.18
N ILE A 223 -29.01 3.09 -27.31
CA ILE A 223 -28.00 2.04 -27.50
C ILE A 223 -28.11 1.39 -28.87
N SER A 224 -26.98 0.95 -29.40
CA SER A 224 -26.89 -0.04 -30.47
C SER A 224 -26.46 -1.37 -29.87
N ILE A 225 -27.02 -2.47 -30.40
CA ILE A 225 -26.63 -3.83 -30.02
C ILE A 225 -26.00 -4.55 -31.20
N SER A 226 -25.12 -5.50 -30.91
CA SER A 226 -24.51 -6.39 -31.89
C SER A 226 -24.49 -7.82 -31.33
N SER A 227 -24.63 -8.80 -32.21
CA SER A 227 -24.39 -10.20 -31.84
C SER A 227 -22.89 -10.46 -31.74
N GLY A 228 -22.47 -11.15 -30.69
CA GLY A 228 -21.10 -11.61 -30.53
C GLY A 228 -20.72 -12.70 -31.53
N PRO A 229 -19.42 -12.92 -31.76
CA PRO A 229 -18.91 -13.97 -32.65
C PRO A 229 -19.19 -15.37 -32.09
N THR A 230 -18.98 -16.40 -32.90
CA THR A 230 -19.19 -17.81 -32.49
C THR A 230 -18.37 -18.23 -31.27
N GLN A 231 -17.21 -17.61 -31.04
CA GLN A 231 -16.34 -17.85 -29.88
C GLN A 231 -16.85 -17.18 -28.60
N LYS A 232 -17.73 -16.17 -28.72
CA LYS A 232 -18.28 -15.42 -27.59
C LYS A 232 -19.74 -15.00 -27.91
N PRO A 233 -20.67 -15.96 -27.99
CA PRO A 233 -22.05 -15.68 -28.38
C PRO A 233 -22.77 -14.79 -27.34
N GLY A 234 -23.81 -14.09 -27.78
CA GLY A 234 -24.62 -13.21 -26.93
C GLY A 234 -24.97 -11.89 -27.61
N ILE A 235 -25.74 -11.06 -26.92
CA ILE A 235 -26.13 -9.71 -27.36
C ILE A 235 -25.33 -8.68 -26.57
N TYR A 236 -24.55 -7.86 -27.27
CA TYR A 236 -23.64 -6.88 -26.67
C TYR A 236 -24.00 -5.48 -27.08
N ILE A 237 -23.76 -4.51 -26.19
CA ILE A 237 -23.89 -3.09 -26.50
C ILE A 237 -22.67 -2.66 -27.33
N SER A 238 -22.92 -2.27 -28.58
CA SER A 238 -21.88 -1.84 -29.51
C SER A 238 -21.71 -0.33 -29.57
N ASN A 239 -22.73 0.43 -29.15
CA ASN A 239 -22.64 1.88 -29.05
C ASN A 239 -23.63 2.41 -28.00
N VAL A 240 -23.26 3.50 -27.33
CA VAL A 240 -24.11 4.23 -26.40
C VAL A 240 -24.08 5.70 -26.81
N LYS A 241 -25.22 6.27 -27.18
CA LYS A 241 -25.32 7.66 -27.61
C LYS A 241 -25.09 8.59 -26.39
N PRO A 242 -24.18 9.57 -26.47
CA PRO A 242 -23.99 10.55 -25.40
C PRO A 242 -25.29 11.30 -25.06
N GLY A 243 -25.55 11.51 -23.77
CA GLY A 243 -26.76 12.18 -23.28
C GLY A 243 -28.07 11.41 -23.52
N SER A 244 -27.99 10.11 -23.85
CA SER A 244 -29.17 9.26 -23.92
C SER A 244 -29.52 8.66 -22.57
N LEU A 245 -30.77 8.18 -22.44
CA LEU A 245 -31.23 7.51 -21.22
C LEU A 245 -30.34 6.31 -20.86
N SER A 246 -29.87 5.56 -21.86
CA SER A 246 -28.92 4.46 -21.64
C SER A 246 -27.57 4.92 -21.08
N ALA A 247 -27.05 6.07 -21.53
CA ALA A 247 -25.84 6.65 -20.96
C ALA A 247 -26.06 7.11 -19.52
N GLU A 248 -27.21 7.73 -19.22
CA GLU A 248 -27.56 8.21 -17.88
C GLU A 248 -27.69 7.08 -16.85
N VAL A 249 -28.22 5.92 -17.26
CA VAL A 249 -28.27 4.71 -16.40
C VAL A 249 -26.92 3.95 -16.37
N GLY A 250 -25.93 4.45 -17.12
CA GLY A 250 -24.55 3.96 -17.17
C GLY A 250 -24.37 2.66 -17.92
N LEU A 251 -25.16 2.39 -18.96
CA LEU A 251 -24.81 1.34 -19.91
C LEU A 251 -23.58 1.78 -20.70
N GLU A 252 -22.65 0.86 -20.94
CA GLU A 252 -21.38 1.14 -21.61
C GLU A 252 -21.17 0.23 -22.82
N ILE A 253 -20.27 0.65 -23.73
CA ILE A 253 -19.85 -0.17 -24.87
C ILE A 253 -19.14 -1.42 -24.34
N GLY A 254 -19.52 -2.57 -24.87
CA GLY A 254 -19.00 -3.86 -24.43
C GLY A 254 -19.76 -4.49 -23.26
N ASP A 255 -20.87 -3.92 -22.78
CA ASP A 255 -21.76 -4.62 -21.86
C ASP A 255 -22.53 -5.74 -22.58
N GLN A 256 -22.70 -6.91 -21.95
CA GLN A 256 -23.53 -7.99 -22.49
C GLN A 256 -24.92 -7.94 -21.86
N ILE A 257 -25.98 -7.90 -22.66
CA ILE A 257 -27.35 -7.99 -22.17
C ILE A 257 -27.66 -9.47 -21.88
N VAL A 258 -28.06 -9.76 -20.64
CA VAL A 258 -28.37 -11.13 -20.19
C VAL A 258 -29.83 -11.33 -19.81
N GLU A 259 -30.57 -10.26 -19.51
CA GLU A 259 -32.02 -10.34 -19.27
C GLU A 259 -32.70 -9.01 -19.65
N VAL A 260 -33.90 -9.07 -20.23
CA VAL A 260 -34.77 -7.90 -20.43
C VAL A 260 -36.20 -8.24 -20.01
N ASN A 261 -36.74 -7.51 -19.03
CA ASN A 261 -38.09 -7.73 -18.49
C ASN A 261 -38.38 -9.18 -18.07
N GLY A 262 -37.36 -9.88 -17.56
CA GLY A 262 -37.46 -11.29 -17.18
C GLY A 262 -37.36 -12.28 -18.35
N VAL A 263 -37.13 -11.81 -19.58
CA VAL A 263 -36.76 -12.65 -20.73
C VAL A 263 -35.25 -12.83 -20.71
N ASP A 264 -34.77 -14.07 -20.73
CA ASP A 264 -33.36 -14.43 -20.81
C ASP A 264 -32.77 -14.05 -22.18
N PHE A 265 -31.60 -13.41 -22.20
CA PHE A 265 -30.88 -12.95 -23.41
C PHE A 265 -29.59 -13.73 -23.67
N THR A 266 -29.27 -14.76 -22.88
CA THR A 266 -28.02 -15.53 -23.03
C THR A 266 -27.91 -16.24 -24.38
N ASN A 267 -29.02 -16.75 -24.93
CA ASN A 267 -29.07 -17.51 -26.19
C ASN A 267 -30.08 -16.95 -27.21
N VAL A 268 -30.34 -15.64 -27.15
CA VAL A 268 -31.31 -14.98 -28.05
C VAL A 268 -30.63 -14.54 -29.33
N ASP A 269 -31.30 -14.73 -30.47
CA ASP A 269 -30.81 -14.25 -31.75
C ASP A 269 -30.96 -12.71 -31.88
N HIS A 270 -30.20 -12.09 -32.78
CA HIS A 270 -30.23 -10.64 -32.95
C HIS A 270 -31.64 -10.09 -33.23
N THR A 271 -32.44 -10.84 -33.99
CA THR A 271 -33.74 -10.38 -34.50
C THR A 271 -34.78 -10.40 -33.39
N GLU A 272 -34.77 -11.44 -32.57
CA GLU A 272 -35.60 -11.61 -31.38
C GLU A 272 -35.19 -10.63 -30.28
N ALA A 273 -33.89 -10.41 -30.06
CA ALA A 273 -33.39 -9.42 -29.12
C ALA A 273 -33.93 -8.02 -29.44
N VAL A 274 -33.91 -7.62 -30.73
CA VAL A 274 -34.49 -6.35 -31.20
C VAL A 274 -36.00 -6.30 -30.97
N LYS A 275 -36.73 -7.40 -31.19
CA LYS A 275 -38.18 -7.45 -30.94
C LYS A 275 -38.49 -7.25 -29.46
N VAL A 276 -37.79 -7.95 -28.57
CA VAL A 276 -38.02 -7.88 -27.12
C VAL A 276 -37.66 -6.49 -26.58
N LEU A 277 -36.52 -5.92 -26.98
CA LEU A 277 -36.12 -4.56 -26.60
C LEU A 277 -37.07 -3.46 -27.11
N LYS A 278 -37.82 -3.73 -28.19
CA LYS A 278 -38.83 -2.80 -28.73
C LYS A 278 -40.26 -3.11 -28.24
N SER A 279 -40.46 -4.20 -27.51
CA SER A 279 -41.80 -4.66 -27.12
C SER A 279 -42.48 -3.79 -26.05
N SER A 280 -41.70 -3.04 -25.27
CA SER A 280 -42.18 -2.25 -24.15
C SER A 280 -41.53 -0.87 -24.08
N ARG A 281 -42.31 0.11 -23.59
CA ARG A 281 -41.82 1.45 -23.24
C ARG A 281 -41.15 1.48 -21.86
N SER A 282 -41.23 0.40 -21.09
CA SER A 282 -40.60 0.26 -19.77
C SER A 282 -39.79 -1.03 -19.76
N LEU A 283 -38.48 -0.91 -19.59
CA LEU A 283 -37.54 -2.01 -19.67
C LEU A 283 -36.72 -2.12 -18.39
N THR A 284 -36.64 -3.32 -17.83
CA THR A 284 -35.67 -3.70 -16.81
C THR A 284 -34.63 -4.55 -17.51
N ILE A 285 -33.40 -4.03 -17.65
CA ILE A 285 -32.31 -4.70 -18.37
C ILE A 285 -31.25 -5.11 -17.38
N THR A 286 -30.83 -6.37 -17.43
CA THR A 286 -29.67 -6.88 -16.71
C THR A 286 -28.53 -7.04 -17.70
N VAL A 287 -27.37 -6.47 -17.38
CA VAL A 287 -26.15 -6.58 -18.18
C VAL A 287 -24.99 -7.13 -17.38
N LEU A 288 -24.05 -7.77 -18.06
CA LEU A 288 -22.73 -8.10 -17.55
C LEU A 288 -21.73 -7.03 -18.02
N THR A 289 -21.22 -6.23 -17.08
CA THR A 289 -20.43 -5.04 -17.40
C THR A 289 -19.11 -5.39 -18.05
N GLY A 290 -18.82 -4.80 -19.21
CA GLY A 290 -17.57 -5.00 -19.93
C GLY A 290 -17.31 -6.43 -20.46
N ALA A 291 -18.30 -7.34 -20.40
CA ALA A 291 -18.15 -8.72 -20.85
C ALA A 291 -17.75 -8.85 -22.32
N GLY A 292 -18.14 -7.92 -23.18
CA GLY A 292 -17.75 -7.82 -24.59
C GLY A 292 -16.74 -6.71 -24.89
N SER A 293 -16.05 -6.14 -23.90
CA SER A 293 -15.12 -5.01 -24.12
C SER A 293 -14.06 -5.30 -25.18
N GLU A 294 -13.53 -6.52 -25.21
CA GLU A 294 -12.53 -6.97 -26.21
C GLU A 294 -13.08 -7.09 -27.64
N LEU A 295 -14.40 -7.20 -27.82
CA LEU A 295 -15.04 -7.29 -29.14
C LEU A 295 -15.08 -5.94 -29.86
N PHE A 296 -14.88 -4.84 -29.13
CA PHE A 296 -15.00 -3.48 -29.62
C PHE A 296 -13.73 -2.64 -29.36
N MET A 297 -12.62 -3.29 -29.00
CA MET A 297 -11.30 -2.65 -28.92
C MET A 297 -10.76 -2.37 -30.33
N THR A 298 -10.12 -1.22 -30.50
CA THR A 298 -9.40 -0.94 -31.76
C THR A 298 -8.10 -1.73 -31.83
N ASP A 299 -7.57 -1.96 -33.04
CA ASP A 299 -6.28 -2.64 -33.22
C ASP A 299 -5.13 -1.89 -32.52
N GLU A 300 -5.25 -0.56 -32.44
CA GLU A 300 -4.31 0.31 -31.74
C GLU A 300 -4.38 0.12 -30.22
N GLU A 301 -5.58 0.08 -29.63
CA GLU A 301 -5.78 -0.22 -28.22
C GLU A 301 -5.28 -1.61 -27.86
N ARG A 302 -5.50 -2.60 -28.73
CA ARG A 302 -5.04 -3.97 -28.54
C ARG A 302 -3.51 -4.06 -28.57
N MET A 303 -2.86 -3.42 -29.53
CA MET A 303 -1.39 -3.34 -29.58
C MET A 303 -0.82 -2.57 -28.39
N ALA A 304 -1.48 -1.51 -27.93
CA ALA A 304 -1.06 -0.77 -26.74
C ALA A 304 -1.13 -1.64 -25.47
N VAL A 305 -2.19 -2.43 -25.31
CA VAL A 305 -2.33 -3.37 -24.17
C VAL A 305 -1.26 -4.47 -24.23
N GLU A 306 -0.99 -5.03 -25.42
CA GLU A 306 0.06 -6.04 -25.60
C GLU A 306 1.46 -5.46 -25.36
N ALA A 307 1.75 -4.26 -25.87
CA ALA A 307 3.02 -3.57 -25.64
C ALA A 307 3.24 -3.24 -24.15
N ARG A 308 2.19 -2.81 -23.43
CA ARG A 308 2.25 -2.56 -21.99
C ARG A 308 2.57 -3.83 -21.21
N ARG A 309 1.91 -4.94 -21.56
CA ARG A 309 2.18 -6.26 -20.95
C ARG A 309 3.61 -6.73 -21.19
N GLU A 310 4.16 -6.51 -22.38
CA GLU A 310 5.55 -6.89 -22.66
C GLU A 310 6.54 -6.00 -21.91
N LEU A 311 6.23 -4.71 -21.73
CA LEU A 311 7.02 -3.78 -20.93
C LEU A 311 7.03 -4.20 -19.45
N ASP A 312 5.86 -4.50 -18.89
CA ASP A 312 5.73 -5.02 -17.51
C ASP A 312 6.52 -6.34 -17.35
N ARG A 313 6.51 -7.21 -18.36
CA ARG A 313 7.27 -8.47 -18.37
C ARG A 313 8.78 -8.21 -18.38
N GLN A 314 9.25 -7.23 -19.15
CA GLN A 314 10.66 -6.84 -19.19
C GLN A 314 11.11 -6.21 -17.87
N GLU A 315 10.27 -5.37 -17.28
CA GLU A 315 10.55 -4.73 -15.99
C GLU A 315 10.65 -5.76 -14.86
N LEU A 316 9.73 -6.73 -14.83
CA LEU A 316 9.78 -7.84 -13.87
C LEU A 316 11.05 -8.69 -14.04
N MET A 317 11.46 -8.96 -15.29
CA MET A 317 12.71 -9.68 -15.57
C MET A 317 13.95 -8.87 -15.17
N HIS A 318 13.91 -7.55 -15.31
CA HIS A 318 14.97 -6.66 -14.86
C HIS A 318 15.06 -6.62 -13.32
N GLN A 319 13.94 -6.46 -12.62
CA GLN A 319 13.88 -6.55 -11.16
C GLN A 319 14.42 -7.88 -10.64
N LYS A 320 14.06 -8.99 -11.29
CA LYS A 320 14.56 -10.33 -10.94
C LYS A 320 16.08 -10.44 -11.11
N ARG A 321 16.64 -9.81 -12.14
CA ARG A 321 18.10 -9.77 -12.36
C ARG A 321 18.80 -8.96 -11.28
N VAL A 322 18.28 -7.76 -10.98
CA VAL A 322 18.82 -6.90 -9.92
C VAL A 322 18.77 -7.61 -8.57
N ALA A 323 17.65 -8.25 -8.22
CA ALA A 323 17.52 -9.00 -6.98
C ALA A 323 18.52 -10.18 -6.88
N MET A 324 18.74 -10.92 -7.97
CA MET A 324 19.76 -11.98 -8.03
C MET A 324 21.18 -11.44 -7.80
N GLU A 325 21.50 -10.29 -8.40
CA GLU A 325 22.80 -9.64 -8.25
C GLU A 325 22.99 -9.06 -6.83
N THR A 326 21.93 -8.51 -6.24
CA THR A 326 21.95 -7.99 -4.86
C THR A 326 22.18 -9.14 -3.87
N ASN A 327 21.50 -10.27 -4.06
CA ASN A 327 21.70 -11.47 -3.24
C ASN A 327 23.13 -12.04 -3.38
N LYS A 328 23.73 -11.95 -4.57
CA LYS A 328 25.12 -12.35 -4.79
C LYS A 328 26.08 -11.46 -4.00
N ILE A 329 25.91 -10.14 -4.07
CA ILE A 329 26.73 -9.17 -3.33
C ILE A 329 26.60 -9.37 -1.82
N LEU A 330 25.37 -9.58 -1.33
CA LEU A 330 25.11 -9.84 0.09
C LEU A 330 25.85 -11.08 0.59
N LYS A 331 25.87 -12.14 -0.22
CA LYS A 331 26.55 -13.40 0.09
C LYS A 331 28.08 -13.22 0.13
N GLU A 332 28.64 -12.46 -0.80
CA GLU A 332 30.07 -12.10 -0.81
C GLU A 332 30.46 -11.23 0.40
N GLN A 333 29.59 -10.30 0.82
CA GLN A 333 29.80 -9.50 2.04
C GLN A 333 29.80 -10.36 3.31
N GLN A 334 28.84 -11.27 3.46
CA GLN A 334 28.79 -12.19 4.60
C GLN A 334 29.99 -13.13 4.67
N GLU A 335 30.56 -13.51 3.52
CA GLU A 335 31.77 -14.32 3.46
C GLU A 335 33.01 -13.51 3.86
N LYS A 336 33.10 -12.25 3.40
CA LYS A 336 34.16 -11.32 3.84
C LYS A 336 34.10 -11.02 5.33
N GLU A 337 32.91 -10.77 5.89
CA GLU A 337 32.74 -10.55 7.32
C GLU A 337 33.18 -11.77 8.13
N ARG A 338 32.82 -12.99 7.70
CA ARG A 338 33.32 -14.22 8.33
C ARG A 338 34.84 -14.36 8.27
N GLN A 339 35.46 -13.95 7.17
CA GLN A 339 36.93 -13.96 7.06
C GLN A 339 37.58 -12.93 7.98
N ILE A 340 36.99 -11.74 8.10
CA ILE A 340 37.46 -10.69 9.03
C ILE A 340 37.33 -11.19 10.47
N GLU A 341 36.19 -11.75 10.86
CA GLU A 341 35.97 -12.27 12.21
C GLU A 341 36.92 -13.43 12.55
N ALA A 342 37.19 -14.32 11.57
CA ALA A 342 38.17 -15.38 11.72
C ALA A 342 39.61 -14.85 11.86
N ALA A 343 39.97 -13.81 11.12
CA ALA A 343 41.26 -13.14 11.22
C ALA A 343 41.42 -12.41 12.56
N GLU A 344 40.38 -11.74 13.06
CA GLU A 344 40.37 -11.09 14.37
C GLU A 344 40.47 -12.12 15.50
N LYS A 345 39.74 -13.24 15.44
CA LYS A 345 39.87 -14.35 16.40
C LYS A 345 41.27 -14.94 16.41
N LYS A 346 41.89 -15.09 15.23
CA LYS A 346 43.27 -15.57 15.12
C LYS A 346 44.25 -14.56 15.72
N HIS A 347 44.14 -13.29 15.36
CA HIS A 347 44.97 -12.22 15.91
C HIS A 347 44.84 -12.11 17.44
N ASN A 348 43.62 -12.24 17.97
CA ASN A 348 43.37 -12.22 19.41
C ASN A 348 44.00 -13.42 20.12
N ARG A 349 43.95 -14.62 19.51
CA ARG A 349 44.62 -15.83 20.05
C ARG A 349 46.14 -15.69 20.03
N ASP A 350 46.70 -15.19 18.94
CA ASP A 350 48.15 -14.98 18.80
C ASP A 350 48.64 -13.90 19.81
N TRP A 351 47.84 -12.85 20.04
CA TRP A 351 48.12 -11.83 21.07
C TRP A 351 48.08 -12.39 22.50
N GLU A 352 47.15 -13.31 22.78
CA GLU A 352 47.02 -13.99 24.07
C GLU A 352 48.17 -14.99 24.32
N GLU A 353 48.73 -15.61 23.27
CA GLU A 353 49.92 -16.47 23.36
C GLU A 353 51.22 -15.67 23.64
N ASP A 354 51.41 -14.53 22.97
CA ASP A 354 52.65 -13.73 23.10
C ASP A 354 52.67 -12.84 24.36
N TRP A 355 51.50 -12.34 24.79
CA TRP A 355 51.40 -11.33 25.86
C TRP A 355 50.46 -11.72 27.01
N GLY A 356 49.90 -12.93 27.00
CA GLY A 356 49.11 -13.47 28.11
C GLY A 356 49.94 -13.73 29.38
N PRO A 357 49.32 -13.70 30.58
CA PRO A 357 50.05 -13.79 31.84
C PRO A 357 50.75 -15.15 32.02
N LYS A 358 52.09 -15.16 31.89
CA LYS A 358 52.94 -16.33 32.20
C LYS A 358 52.80 -16.70 33.68
N THR A 359 52.22 -17.86 33.93
CA THR A 359 52.00 -18.42 35.26
C THR A 359 53.34 -18.64 35.98
N ARG A 360 53.53 -17.99 37.14
CA ARG A 360 54.67 -18.24 38.03
C ARG A 360 54.25 -19.18 39.15
N SER A 361 55.06 -20.21 39.34
CA SER A 361 54.92 -21.33 40.28
C SER A 361 54.84 -20.94 41.76
N LYS A 362 54.16 -21.80 42.53
CA LYS A 362 53.85 -21.72 43.97
C LYS A 362 55.09 -21.73 44.88
N SER A 363 55.06 -20.96 46.00
CA SER A 363 55.37 -21.34 47.42
C SER A 363 55.39 -20.07 48.33
N PRO A 364 55.50 -20.15 49.69
CA PRO A 364 54.40 -20.25 50.66
C PRO A 364 54.26 -19.04 51.64
N LYS A 365 53.32 -19.14 52.59
CA LYS A 365 52.65 -18.11 53.45
C LYS A 365 53.47 -17.33 54.53
N SER A 366 53.06 -16.06 54.73
CA SER A 366 53.01 -15.15 55.93
C SER A 366 54.29 -14.43 56.46
N PRO A 367 54.22 -13.28 57.20
CA PRO A 367 53.06 -12.62 57.86
C PRO A 367 52.92 -11.05 57.81
N ARG A 368 51.79 -10.59 58.37
CA ARG A 368 51.20 -9.26 58.72
C ARG A 368 52.01 -7.94 58.87
N SER A 369 51.40 -6.87 58.31
CA SER A 369 51.11 -5.49 58.84
C SER A 369 52.24 -4.43 58.94
N PRO A 370 51.99 -3.08 58.97
CA PRO A 370 50.72 -2.32 59.05
C PRO A 370 50.55 -1.11 58.07
N ARG A 371 49.43 -0.36 58.24
CA ARG A 371 48.86 0.75 57.45
C ARG A 371 49.60 2.11 57.51
N GLY A 372 49.42 2.89 56.44
CA GLY A 372 49.18 4.35 56.43
C GLY A 372 50.14 5.19 55.56
N PRO A 373 49.81 6.44 55.18
CA PRO A 373 48.54 7.01 54.70
C PRO A 373 48.68 7.67 53.29
N SER A 374 47.55 8.05 52.68
CA SER A 374 47.50 8.87 51.44
C SER A 374 48.21 10.22 51.58
N PRO A 375 48.63 10.81 50.44
CA PRO A 375 48.30 12.21 50.21
C PRO A 375 47.75 12.50 48.80
N ALA A 376 47.09 13.65 48.75
CA ALA A 376 46.26 14.19 47.68
C ALA A 376 47.02 14.76 46.47
N SER A 377 46.24 15.02 45.42
CA SER A 377 46.56 15.70 44.16
C SER A 377 47.27 17.05 44.33
N PRO A 378 47.89 17.55 43.25
CA PRO A 378 47.33 18.79 42.71
C PRO A 378 47.25 18.86 41.18
N GLU A 379 46.29 19.68 40.75
CA GLU A 379 46.00 20.12 39.39
C GLU A 379 47.19 20.82 38.71
N ARG A 380 47.21 20.77 37.36
CA ARG A 380 47.76 21.85 36.53
C ARG A 380 47.04 21.94 35.19
N LYS A 381 46.27 23.01 35.02
CA LYS A 381 45.99 23.61 33.70
C LYS A 381 47.22 24.39 33.26
N THR A 382 47.64 24.26 32.01
CA THR A 382 48.05 25.40 31.17
C THR A 382 48.01 25.01 29.69
N SER A 383 47.33 25.87 28.95
CA SER A 383 47.25 26.05 27.50
C SER A 383 48.60 26.16 26.78
N SER A 384 48.64 25.77 25.51
CA SER A 384 49.05 26.69 24.43
C SER A 384 48.72 26.14 23.04
N THR A 385 47.96 26.97 22.32
CA THR A 385 47.61 27.00 20.91
C THR A 385 48.82 27.12 19.98
N THR A 386 48.77 26.49 18.81
CA THR A 386 49.34 27.07 17.57
C THR A 386 48.32 26.98 16.43
N LYS A 387 47.92 28.17 15.99
CA LYS A 387 47.23 28.46 14.73
C LYS A 387 48.22 28.28 13.57
N ASN A 388 47.73 27.86 12.41
CA ASN A 388 48.18 28.47 11.16
C ASN A 388 46.98 28.83 10.28
N LYS A 389 46.91 30.12 9.98
CA LYS A 389 46.00 30.80 9.04
C LYS A 389 46.88 31.36 7.93
N SER A 390 46.49 31.17 6.67
CA SER A 390 46.60 32.18 5.60
C SER A 390 46.22 31.54 4.25
N SER A 391 45.60 32.17 3.25
CA SER A 391 44.73 33.33 3.09
C SER A 391 44.61 33.57 1.58
N ARG A 392 43.39 33.89 1.08
CA ARG A 392 43.08 34.63 -0.18
C ARG A 392 43.40 33.88 -1.50
N LYS A 393 42.64 33.98 -2.60
CA LYS A 393 41.70 35.00 -3.10
C LYS A 393 40.81 34.38 -4.21
N SER A 394 39.71 35.05 -4.49
CA SER A 394 38.62 34.77 -5.44
C SER A 394 39.00 34.46 -6.89
N THR A 395 38.27 33.53 -7.52
CA THR A 395 37.88 33.55 -8.95
C THR A 395 36.48 32.94 -9.13
N HIS A 396 35.70 33.55 -10.02
CA HIS A 396 34.26 33.35 -10.26
C HIS A 396 33.85 32.01 -10.89
N ARG A 397 32.73 31.41 -10.44
CA ARG A 397 31.60 30.76 -11.21
C ARG A 397 30.80 29.73 -10.36
N PRO A 398 29.56 29.38 -10.78
CA PRO A 398 28.26 29.97 -10.43
C PRO A 398 27.56 29.27 -9.22
N PRO A 399 26.41 29.78 -8.74
CA PRO A 399 25.76 29.27 -7.54
C PRO A 399 24.73 28.19 -7.88
N ASP A 400 25.14 26.95 -8.13
CA ASP A 400 24.22 25.82 -8.21
C ASP A 400 24.89 24.56 -7.66
N ARG A 401 24.64 24.29 -6.36
CA ARG A 401 24.81 22.97 -5.72
C ARG A 401 24.31 23.06 -4.28
N MET A 402 22.99 23.14 -4.14
CA MET A 402 22.28 22.93 -2.87
C MET A 402 21.09 21.98 -3.08
N HIS A 403 21.23 20.96 -3.94
CA HIS A 403 20.13 20.05 -4.27
C HIS A 403 20.17 18.68 -3.56
N ASP A 404 21.27 18.32 -2.90
CA ASP A 404 21.47 16.97 -2.35
C ASP A 404 20.78 16.70 -0.99
N SER A 405 19.89 17.59 -0.51
CA SER A 405 19.27 17.44 0.83
C SER A 405 17.74 17.35 0.85
N PHE A 406 17.05 17.53 -0.28
CA PHE A 406 15.58 17.47 -0.35
C PHE A 406 15.02 16.24 -1.06
N PHE A 407 15.81 15.57 -1.89
CA PHE A 407 15.39 14.42 -2.70
C PHE A 407 16.47 13.33 -2.66
N SER A 408 16.07 12.06 -2.74
CA SER A 408 17.03 10.96 -2.84
C SER A 408 17.75 10.98 -4.19
N SER A 409 18.95 10.39 -4.26
CA SER A 409 19.70 10.27 -5.52
C SER A 409 18.89 9.60 -6.63
N ASP A 410 17.99 8.69 -6.27
CA ASP A 410 17.11 7.98 -7.22
C ASP A 410 15.96 8.86 -7.74
N GLN A 411 15.48 9.82 -6.95
CA GLN A 411 14.41 10.75 -7.35
C GLN A 411 14.86 11.81 -8.35
N ILE A 412 16.16 12.09 -8.41
CA ILE A 412 16.75 13.11 -9.29
C ILE A 412 17.67 12.50 -10.37
N ALA A 413 17.88 11.17 -10.35
CA ALA A 413 18.74 10.49 -11.32
C ALA A 413 18.25 10.71 -12.77
N GLY A 414 19.09 11.33 -13.59
CA GLY A 414 18.82 11.56 -15.01
C GLY A 414 17.84 12.71 -15.33
N ARG A 415 17.44 13.53 -14.34
CA ARG A 415 16.56 14.69 -14.53
C ARG A 415 17.31 16.00 -14.27
N ASP A 416 17.05 17.04 -15.06
CA ASP A 416 17.57 18.39 -14.79
C ASP A 416 16.64 19.10 -13.81
N VAL A 417 17.03 19.16 -12.53
CA VAL A 417 16.22 19.70 -11.45
C VAL A 417 16.69 21.10 -11.07
N ARG A 418 15.77 22.07 -11.02
CA ARG A 418 16.07 23.48 -10.78
C ARG A 418 15.23 24.06 -9.66
N LEU A 419 15.85 24.88 -8.81
CA LEU A 419 15.15 25.72 -7.83
C LEU A 419 14.98 27.12 -8.41
N LEU A 420 13.74 27.57 -8.52
CA LEU A 420 13.35 28.85 -9.07
C LEU A 420 12.75 29.73 -7.98
N LYS A 421 13.18 31.00 -7.94
CA LYS A 421 12.66 32.00 -6.99
C LYS A 421 11.84 33.04 -7.73
N ILE A 422 10.52 32.86 -7.72
CA ILE A 422 9.60 33.72 -8.48
C ILE A 422 9.15 34.88 -7.60
N LYS A 423 9.30 36.11 -8.08
CA LYS A 423 8.84 37.30 -7.37
C LYS A 423 7.31 37.40 -7.41
N LYS A 424 6.69 37.69 -6.28
CA LYS A 424 5.25 37.96 -6.18
C LYS A 424 4.93 39.33 -6.76
N ALA A 425 4.65 39.36 -8.05
CA ALA A 425 4.18 40.54 -8.75
C ALA A 425 2.97 40.14 -9.60
N GLY A 426 1.78 40.66 -9.30
CA GLY A 426 0.54 40.28 -9.97
C GLY A 426 0.05 38.87 -9.58
N GLN A 427 -0.61 38.19 -10.51
CA GLN A 427 -1.06 36.80 -10.34
C GLN A 427 0.05 35.83 -10.78
N LEU A 428 0.05 34.60 -10.24
CA LEU A 428 1.04 33.58 -10.59
C LEU A 428 0.84 33.08 -12.03
N ASP A 429 -0.43 32.93 -12.44
CA ASP A 429 -0.87 32.55 -13.78
C ASP A 429 -0.12 31.35 -14.38
N LEU A 430 -0.12 30.28 -13.58
CA LEU A 430 0.46 28.99 -13.88
C LEU A 430 -0.63 27.92 -13.77
N ALA A 431 -0.85 27.15 -14.84
CA ALA A 431 -1.75 26.01 -14.82
C ALA A 431 -0.98 24.72 -14.55
N LEU A 432 -1.52 23.92 -13.63
CA LEU A 432 -1.07 22.55 -13.38
C LEU A 432 -2.08 21.56 -13.93
N GLU A 433 -1.56 20.47 -14.46
CA GLU A 433 -2.28 19.25 -14.78
C GLU A 433 -1.56 18.05 -14.19
N GLY A 434 -2.18 16.88 -14.32
CA GLY A 434 -1.57 15.65 -13.85
C GLY A 434 -1.81 15.39 -12.38
N GLY A 435 -0.76 15.04 -11.64
CA GLY A 435 -0.82 14.58 -10.25
C GLY A 435 -0.90 13.06 -10.12
N ALA A 436 -0.70 12.54 -8.91
CA ALA A 436 -0.70 11.10 -8.62
C ALA A 436 -2.04 10.39 -8.92
N ASP A 437 -3.13 11.16 -8.96
CA ASP A 437 -4.49 10.74 -9.30
C ASP A 437 -4.79 10.76 -10.82
N SER A 438 -3.82 11.19 -11.64
CA SER A 438 -3.97 11.28 -13.10
C SER A 438 -3.11 10.24 -13.83
N PRO A 439 -3.39 9.98 -15.13
CA PRO A 439 -2.54 9.13 -15.97
C PRO A 439 -1.08 9.62 -16.09
N LEU A 440 -0.80 10.90 -15.83
CA LEU A 440 0.56 11.45 -15.86
C LEU A 440 1.38 11.03 -14.62
N GLY A 441 0.71 10.67 -13.51
CA GLY A 441 1.34 10.24 -12.25
C GLY A 441 2.21 11.28 -11.55
N LYS A 442 2.33 12.48 -12.11
CA LYS A 442 3.20 13.56 -11.64
C LYS A 442 2.57 14.91 -11.96
N LEU A 443 2.88 15.94 -11.16
CA LEU A 443 2.36 17.28 -11.38
C LEU A 443 3.15 17.94 -12.51
N VAL A 444 2.47 18.28 -13.60
CA VAL A 444 3.07 18.89 -14.78
C VAL A 444 2.47 20.27 -15.00
N ILE A 445 3.30 21.20 -15.43
CA ILE A 445 2.86 22.54 -15.83
C ILE A 445 2.23 22.43 -17.21
N SER A 446 0.92 22.64 -17.31
CA SER A 446 0.20 22.54 -18.59
C SER A 446 0.25 23.83 -19.38
N SER A 447 0.28 24.98 -18.71
CA SER A 447 0.32 26.30 -19.35
C SER A 447 0.93 27.34 -18.43
N VAL A 448 1.63 28.29 -19.04
CA VAL A 448 2.14 29.50 -18.41
C VAL A 448 1.51 30.66 -19.17
N TYR A 449 0.68 31.48 -18.51
CA TYR A 449 -0.06 32.54 -19.22
C TYR A 449 0.76 33.84 -19.28
N GLU A 450 0.71 34.48 -20.46
CA GLU A 450 1.44 35.71 -20.76
C GLU A 450 1.08 36.84 -19.79
N GLY A 451 2.09 37.53 -19.27
CA GLY A 451 1.92 38.62 -18.31
C GLY A 451 1.78 38.17 -16.85
N GLY A 452 1.78 36.87 -16.60
CA GLY A 452 1.87 36.23 -15.28
C GLY A 452 3.23 36.39 -14.59
N ALA A 453 3.29 36.13 -13.29
CA ALA A 453 4.56 36.13 -12.58
C ALA A 453 5.48 34.96 -12.98
N ALA A 454 4.92 33.79 -13.31
CA ALA A 454 5.68 32.66 -13.83
C ALA A 454 6.29 32.96 -15.21
N ASP A 455 5.50 33.58 -16.10
CA ASP A 455 5.94 34.06 -17.42
C ASP A 455 7.06 35.09 -17.32
N ARG A 456 6.88 36.13 -16.49
CA ARG A 456 7.91 37.16 -16.24
C ARG A 456 9.23 36.61 -15.68
N HIS A 457 9.19 35.49 -14.95
CA HIS A 457 10.40 34.83 -14.46
C HIS A 457 11.15 34.10 -15.59
N GLY A 458 10.42 33.58 -16.59
CA GLY A 458 10.99 32.92 -17.78
C GLY A 458 11.73 31.61 -17.52
N GLY A 459 11.61 31.07 -16.29
CA GLY A 459 12.31 29.86 -15.86
C GLY A 459 11.44 28.61 -15.84
N ILE A 460 10.15 28.76 -16.11
CA ILE A 460 9.15 27.70 -16.12
C ILE A 460 8.53 27.63 -17.51
N VAL A 461 8.44 26.43 -18.08
CA VAL A 461 7.77 26.19 -19.36
C VAL A 461 6.71 25.09 -19.25
N PRO A 462 5.70 25.08 -20.15
CA PRO A 462 4.79 23.95 -20.26
C PRO A 462 5.55 22.63 -20.48
N GLY A 463 5.19 21.62 -19.71
CA GLY A 463 5.84 20.30 -19.68
C GLY A 463 6.72 20.09 -18.45
N ASP A 464 7.22 21.14 -17.79
CA ASP A 464 8.04 21.00 -16.59
C ASP A 464 7.27 20.31 -15.46
N GLU A 465 7.95 19.44 -14.71
CA GLU A 465 7.37 18.72 -13.59
C GLU A 465 7.58 19.49 -12.29
N LEU A 466 6.50 19.78 -11.57
CA LEU A 466 6.54 20.47 -10.29
C LEU A 466 6.87 19.50 -9.16
N MET A 467 8.07 19.63 -8.58
CA MET A 467 8.57 18.70 -7.54
C MET A 467 8.40 19.22 -6.12
N ALA A 468 8.49 20.53 -5.90
CA ALA A 468 8.26 21.13 -4.58
C ALA A 468 7.88 22.61 -4.66
N VAL A 469 7.22 23.11 -3.62
CA VAL A 469 6.88 24.53 -3.46
C VAL A 469 7.13 24.95 -2.00
N ASN A 470 7.90 26.02 -1.79
CA ASN A 470 8.31 26.55 -0.48
C ASN A 470 8.80 25.45 0.49
N GLY A 471 9.59 24.49 -0.02
CA GLY A 471 10.13 23.38 0.76
C GLY A 471 9.17 22.21 1.02
N LYS A 472 7.89 22.30 0.62
CA LYS A 472 6.97 21.17 0.62
C LYS A 472 7.18 20.33 -0.64
N ILE A 473 7.56 19.07 -0.46
CA ILE A 473 7.68 18.08 -1.53
C ILE A 473 6.29 17.74 -2.08
N LEU A 474 6.17 17.73 -3.40
CA LEU A 474 4.95 17.43 -4.15
C LEU A 474 5.10 16.21 -5.07
N ILE A 475 6.17 15.43 -4.89
CA ILE A 475 6.28 14.09 -5.46
C ILE A 475 5.13 13.23 -4.89
N ASP A 476 4.42 12.53 -5.77
CA ASP A 476 3.21 11.75 -5.48
C ASP A 476 2.01 12.57 -4.94
N ALA A 477 2.02 13.90 -5.08
CA ALA A 477 0.87 14.73 -4.73
C ALA A 477 -0.22 14.68 -5.81
N THR A 478 -1.48 14.72 -5.39
CA THR A 478 -2.63 14.86 -6.29
C THR A 478 -2.68 16.23 -6.94
N LEU A 479 -3.40 16.39 -8.06
CA LEU A 479 -3.58 17.69 -8.73
C LEU A 479 -4.06 18.77 -7.76
N THR A 480 -5.07 18.41 -6.97
CA THR A 480 -5.70 19.28 -5.98
C THR A 480 -4.69 19.70 -4.90
N GLU A 481 -3.83 18.79 -4.44
CA GLU A 481 -2.79 19.12 -3.46
C GLU A 481 -1.69 20.00 -4.04
N GLY A 482 -1.31 19.79 -5.29
CA GLY A 482 -0.37 20.65 -6.03
C GLY A 482 -0.90 22.08 -6.15
N GLN A 483 -2.13 22.23 -6.65
CA GLN A 483 -2.82 23.52 -6.79
C GLN A 483 -2.99 24.23 -5.44
N ASN A 484 -3.43 23.50 -4.40
CA ASN A 484 -3.57 24.05 -3.05
C ASN A 484 -2.22 24.45 -2.42
N SER A 485 -1.13 23.77 -2.77
CA SER A 485 0.20 24.09 -2.27
C SER A 485 0.78 25.34 -2.95
N LEU A 486 0.59 25.48 -4.28
CA LEU A 486 0.90 26.71 -5.00
C LEU A 486 0.07 27.90 -4.51
N ALA A 487 -1.24 27.75 -4.37
CA ALA A 487 -2.13 28.82 -3.92
C ALA A 487 -1.76 29.30 -2.50
N ARG A 488 -1.48 28.36 -1.58
CA ARG A 488 -1.02 28.72 -0.22
C ARG A 488 0.35 29.37 -0.22
N ALA A 489 1.28 28.88 -1.03
CA ALA A 489 2.61 29.46 -1.12
C ALA A 489 2.58 30.86 -1.76
N TRP A 490 1.74 31.09 -2.76
CA TRP A 490 1.54 32.41 -3.36
C TRP A 490 0.94 33.39 -2.35
N ASN A 491 -0.08 32.96 -1.61
CA ASN A 491 -0.77 33.78 -0.60
C ASN A 491 -0.02 33.85 0.75
N SER A 492 1.11 33.17 0.90
CA SER A 492 1.94 33.25 2.10
C SER A 492 2.64 34.61 2.24
N GLY A 493 3.10 34.97 3.44
CA GLY A 493 3.88 36.20 3.63
C GLY A 493 5.23 36.17 2.91
N GLY A 494 5.69 37.33 2.41
CA GLY A 494 6.99 37.50 1.73
C GLY A 494 6.88 37.77 0.23
N ASP A 495 7.94 38.34 -0.35
CA ASP A 495 7.96 38.86 -1.73
C ASP A 495 8.27 37.79 -2.80
N TRP A 496 8.54 36.54 -2.40
CA TRP A 496 9.01 35.48 -3.29
C TRP A 496 8.33 34.13 -3.00
N ILE A 497 8.25 33.28 -4.00
CA ILE A 497 7.90 31.85 -3.90
C ILE A 497 9.07 31.01 -4.44
N ASP A 498 9.46 30.00 -3.69
CA ASP A 498 10.50 29.04 -4.07
C ASP A 498 9.81 27.81 -4.70
N VAL A 499 10.15 27.48 -5.93
CA VAL A 499 9.56 26.38 -6.70
C VAL A 499 10.67 25.46 -7.20
N VAL A 500 10.57 24.16 -6.97
CA VAL A 500 11.50 23.17 -7.54
C VAL A 500 10.81 22.47 -8.69
N ILE A 501 11.45 22.47 -9.85
CA ILE A 501 10.97 21.78 -11.06
C ILE A 501 11.99 20.77 -11.57
N ALA A 502 11.52 19.71 -12.22
CA ALA A 502 12.33 18.93 -13.17
C ALA A 502 11.98 19.37 -14.59
N VAL A 503 12.99 19.83 -15.32
CA VAL A 503 12.83 20.34 -16.68
C VAL A 503 12.44 19.21 -17.62
N SER A 504 11.34 19.38 -18.35
CA SER A 504 10.96 18.39 -19.36
C SER A 504 11.79 18.57 -20.63
N PRO A 505 12.28 17.47 -21.25
CA PRO A 505 12.79 17.53 -22.62
C PRO A 505 11.71 18.08 -23.57
N PRO A 506 12.07 18.76 -24.67
CA PRO A 506 11.10 19.27 -25.63
C PRO A 506 10.27 18.10 -26.21
N LYS A 507 8.94 18.18 -26.11
CA LYS A 507 8.04 17.25 -26.81
C LYS A 507 7.96 17.67 -28.28
N HIS A 508 8.28 16.76 -29.20
CA HIS A 508 7.85 16.90 -30.59
C HIS A 508 6.36 16.59 -30.66
N TYR A 509 5.55 17.61 -30.89
CA TYR A 509 4.14 17.45 -31.23
C TYR A 509 4.07 17.06 -32.71
N GLU A 510 3.51 15.90 -33.03
CA GLU A 510 3.01 15.66 -34.38
C GLU A 510 1.65 16.35 -34.46
N ASP A 511 1.63 17.44 -35.24
CA ASP A 511 0.49 18.33 -35.38
C ASP A 511 -0.72 17.64 -36.04
N GLU A 512 -1.90 18.09 -35.59
CA GLU A 512 -3.23 17.80 -36.12
C GLU A 512 -3.30 17.97 -37.65
N VAL A 513 -3.92 16.99 -38.35
CA VAL A 513 -4.71 17.20 -39.58
C VAL A 513 -5.91 16.26 -39.60
#